data_AF-A0AAV0SXC3-F1
#
_entry.id   AF-A0AAV0SXC3-F1
#
_cell.length_a   1.000
_cell.length_b   1.000
_cell.length_c   1.000
_cell.angle_alpha   90.00
_cell.angle_beta   90.00
_cell.angle_gamma   90.00
#
_symmetry.space_group_name_H-M   'P 1'
#
loop_
_entity.id
_entity.type
_entity.pdbx_description
1 polymer ?
#
loop_
_entity_poly.entity_id
_entity_poly.type
_entity_poly.pdbx_seq_one_letter_code
_entity_poly.pdbx_strand_id
1 'polypeptide(L)'
;MNTSSPPPARTSPNSPIGRDVVTVGTAGKVGDGVNAFFVYKVTSSADVVVERRYSDFLWLHQQLATHCAGYVIPPLPAKVVGLLQGPEFLEHRRAGLEGFVQKVVAHDALSHATCVRSFLTCSSVELSALKNASSAPAGAASTLSSVVQRTQSLQHWWDKTCQRFVETDPLGLFRAPVDGDGNDRPSTPPHQSIADNGSSSSSSSPAATATSSSSGKDDREFAIARTYVTKLRAQMQSLKRKVRAASQQNQLAAGAHCDLIECLHLVADADAEHAELPTAYYSALIAVLDTRARQMDAELRAFAVTVDDMARWVKAVQNALDVREDRRFVYQAQLAAHRKAVAGDGVDSPSATRLSEALVAAKDEFERVHARVMHEVARFRGQKAIELQKLFLEFAHVQLRNSREFEAVVAQSAVELAHPLPEKLLLAAQTPAAYQSRNSFGLDKDDVAQSTASTQSLSGSSSAATTAAAKPLVERSHVYVQI
;
A
#
# COMPACT_ATOMS: atom_id res chain seq x y z
N MET A 1 32.26 64.83 -2.49
CA MET A 1 30.85 64.49 -2.23
C MET A 1 30.83 63.06 -1.69
N ASN A 2 30.59 62.92 -0.39
CA ASN A 2 30.52 61.64 0.31
C ASN A 2 29.20 60.94 -0.04
N THR A 3 29.25 59.65 -0.40
CA THR A 3 28.06 58.79 -0.46
C THR A 3 28.27 57.61 0.48
N SER A 4 27.61 57.69 1.63
CA SER A 4 27.55 56.65 2.66
C SER A 4 26.63 55.50 2.24
N SER A 5 27.13 54.27 2.30
CA SER A 5 26.33 53.04 2.21
C SER A 5 25.42 52.87 3.43
N PRO A 6 24.20 52.29 3.28
CA PRO A 6 23.34 51.96 4.42
C PRO A 6 23.80 50.66 5.11
N PRO A 7 23.56 50.50 6.43
CA PRO A 7 23.96 49.30 7.18
C PRO A 7 22.97 48.14 6.96
N PRO A 8 23.40 46.87 7.10
CA PRO A 8 22.51 45.72 6.98
C PRO A 8 21.51 45.67 8.14
N ALA A 9 20.26 45.39 7.78
CA ALA A 9 19.14 45.28 8.71
C ALA A 9 19.40 44.20 9.78
N ARG A 10 19.17 44.59 11.04
CA ARG A 10 19.19 43.70 12.20
C ARG A 10 18.09 42.64 12.04
N THR A 11 18.46 41.38 12.06
CA THR A 11 17.55 40.23 12.12
C THR A 11 16.75 40.26 13.42
N SER A 12 15.43 40.34 13.31
CA SER A 12 14.49 40.22 14.42
C SER A 12 14.56 38.83 15.08
N PRO A 13 14.54 38.70 16.42
CA PRO A 13 14.53 37.43 17.10
C PRO A 13 13.07 37.00 17.31
N ASN A 14 12.44 36.43 16.27
CA ASN A 14 11.22 35.66 16.46
C ASN A 14 11.00 34.72 15.28
N SER A 15 11.71 33.59 15.30
CA SER A 15 11.40 32.41 14.50
C SER A 15 10.86 31.32 15.45
N PRO A 16 9.79 30.60 15.10
CA PRO A 16 9.20 29.61 15.98
C PRO A 16 10.21 28.47 16.21
N ILE A 17 10.26 28.01 17.47
CA ILE A 17 11.06 26.91 18.01
C ILE A 17 11.27 25.82 16.94
N GLY A 18 12.54 25.59 16.59
CA GLY A 18 12.96 24.63 15.58
C GLY A 18 12.35 23.26 15.85
N ARG A 19 11.52 22.78 14.92
CA ARG A 19 11.07 21.39 14.91
C ARG A 19 12.24 20.55 14.38
N ASP A 20 12.62 19.51 15.11
CA ASP A 20 13.62 18.55 14.64
C ASP A 20 13.14 17.92 13.32
N VAL A 21 13.77 18.30 12.22
CA VAL A 21 13.55 17.71 10.90
C VAL A 21 14.35 16.42 10.84
N VAL A 22 13.67 15.30 10.61
CA VAL A 22 14.31 13.99 10.41
C VAL A 22 14.03 13.53 8.99
N THR A 23 15.07 13.05 8.30
CA THR A 23 14.98 12.52 6.94
C THR A 23 15.38 11.05 6.91
N VAL A 24 14.84 10.31 5.95
CA VAL A 24 15.18 8.89 5.75
C VAL A 24 15.71 8.73 4.34
N GLY A 25 17.00 8.40 4.21
CA GLY A 25 17.69 8.16 2.96
C GLY A 25 17.25 6.88 2.26
N THR A 26 17.75 6.69 1.04
CA THR A 26 17.43 5.54 0.18
C THR A 26 17.80 4.21 0.84
N ALA A 27 17.09 3.15 0.43
CA ALA A 27 17.30 1.81 0.96
C ALA A 27 18.63 1.21 0.46
N GLY A 28 19.56 0.94 1.35
CA GLY A 28 20.76 0.15 1.08
C GLY A 28 20.52 -1.32 1.38
N LYS A 29 20.78 -2.21 0.41
CA LYS A 29 20.74 -3.66 0.64
C LYS A 29 22.00 -4.09 1.39
N VAL A 30 21.83 -4.84 2.47
CA VAL A 30 22.90 -5.40 3.29
C VAL A 30 22.76 -6.91 3.35
N GLY A 31 23.86 -7.61 3.06
CA GLY A 31 23.94 -9.07 3.03
C GLY A 31 23.46 -9.70 1.72
N ASP A 32 23.72 -11.00 1.59
CA ASP A 32 23.43 -11.79 0.40
C ASP A 32 22.47 -12.95 0.69
N GLY A 33 21.81 -13.44 -0.36
CA GLY A 33 20.89 -14.57 -0.29
C GLY A 33 19.64 -14.32 0.56
N VAL A 34 19.15 -15.38 1.22
CA VAL A 34 17.89 -15.39 2.01
C VAL A 34 17.92 -14.49 3.25
N ASN A 35 19.09 -14.05 3.70
CA ASN A 35 19.25 -13.20 4.88
C ASN A 35 19.47 -11.72 4.53
N ALA A 36 19.37 -11.33 3.25
CA ALA A 36 19.52 -9.94 2.85
C ALA A 36 18.39 -9.07 3.44
N PHE A 37 18.74 -7.87 3.89
CA PHE A 37 17.77 -6.89 4.40
C PHE A 37 18.10 -5.48 3.92
N PHE A 38 17.12 -4.59 3.99
CA PHE A 38 17.29 -3.18 3.64
C PHE A 38 17.48 -2.31 4.88
N VAL A 39 18.48 -1.44 4.80
CA VAL A 39 18.85 -0.45 5.80
C VAL A 39 18.62 0.94 5.24
N TYR A 40 18.13 1.83 6.09
CA TYR A 40 17.86 3.22 5.78
C TYR A 40 18.76 4.10 6.64
N LYS A 41 19.35 5.13 6.02
CA LYS A 41 20.07 6.18 6.75
C LYS A 41 19.06 7.17 7.30
N VAL A 42 18.95 7.27 8.62
CA VAL A 42 18.07 8.23 9.30
C VAL A 42 18.94 9.38 9.79
N THR A 43 18.69 10.58 9.27
CA THR A 43 19.44 11.79 9.61
C THR A 43 18.57 12.72 10.44
N SER A 44 19.03 13.06 11.64
CA SER A 44 18.38 14.02 12.54
C SER A 44 18.80 15.46 12.21
N SER A 45 18.05 16.45 12.70
CA SER A 45 18.34 17.90 12.61
C SER A 45 19.68 18.31 13.21
N ALA A 46 20.21 17.49 14.13
CA ALA A 46 21.52 17.67 14.75
C ALA A 46 22.67 17.02 13.95
N ASP A 47 22.46 16.73 12.66
CA ASP A 47 23.38 16.02 11.76
C ASP A 47 23.83 14.63 12.26
N VAL A 48 23.10 14.05 13.22
CA VAL A 48 23.31 12.68 13.67
C VAL A 48 22.73 11.73 12.64
N VAL A 49 23.57 10.87 12.08
CA VAL A 49 23.19 9.86 11.08
C VAL A 49 23.26 8.48 11.71
N VAL A 50 22.15 7.75 11.67
CA VAL A 50 22.06 6.36 12.17
C VAL A 50 21.47 5.44 11.11
N GLU A 51 21.92 4.19 11.11
CA GLU A 51 21.41 3.16 10.21
C GLU A 51 20.31 2.33 10.87
N ARG A 52 19.17 2.21 10.20
CA ARG A 52 17.96 1.54 10.71
C ARG A 52 17.33 0.64 9.67
N ARG A 53 17.01 -0.60 10.04
CA ARG A 53 16.18 -1.50 9.20
C ARG A 53 14.72 -1.37 9.58
N TYR A 54 13.81 -1.83 8.71
CA TYR A 54 12.36 -1.78 8.97
C TYR A 54 11.93 -2.37 10.33
N SER A 55 12.59 -3.45 10.79
CA SER A 55 12.29 -4.06 12.10
C SER A 55 12.74 -3.22 13.30
N ASP A 56 13.58 -2.21 13.11
CA ASP A 56 13.91 -1.22 14.16
C ASP A 56 12.79 -0.19 14.29
N PHE A 57 12.20 0.25 13.18
CA PHE A 57 11.01 1.10 13.20
C PHE A 57 9.81 0.37 13.83
N LEU A 58 9.61 -0.91 13.52
CA LEU A 58 8.59 -1.74 14.18
C LEU A 58 8.79 -1.80 15.70
N TRP A 59 10.02 -1.99 16.15
CA TRP A 59 10.33 -1.99 17.58
C TRP A 59 10.02 -0.62 18.21
N LEU A 60 10.43 0.48 17.57
CA LEU A 60 10.11 1.82 18.07
C LEU A 60 8.60 2.02 18.20
N HIS A 61 7.84 1.65 17.17
CA HIS A 61 6.38 1.74 17.19
C HIS A 61 5.76 0.90 18.34
N GLN A 62 6.30 -0.29 18.60
CA GLN A 62 5.85 -1.13 19.72
C GLN A 62 6.17 -0.49 21.08
N GLN A 63 7.39 0.02 21.26
CA GLN A 63 7.79 0.70 22.49
C GLN A 63 6.92 1.93 22.76
N LEU A 64 6.62 2.72 21.73
CA LEU A 64 5.69 3.85 21.83
C LEU A 64 4.29 3.38 22.23
N ALA A 65 3.76 2.32 21.62
CA ALA A 65 2.46 1.78 21.99
C ALA A 65 2.39 1.27 23.45
N THR A 66 3.49 0.72 23.97
CA THR A 66 3.58 0.22 25.35
C THR A 66 3.73 1.33 26.37
N HIS A 67 4.62 2.30 26.12
CA HIS A 67 4.98 3.33 27.10
C HIS A 67 4.13 4.60 27.00
N CYS A 68 3.53 4.88 25.84
CA CYS A 68 2.79 6.10 25.56
C CYS A 68 1.28 5.79 25.42
N ALA A 69 0.70 5.13 26.43
CA ALA A 69 -0.71 4.72 26.43
C ALA A 69 -1.66 5.90 26.18
N GLY A 70 -2.62 5.72 25.26
CA GLY A 70 -3.61 6.74 24.93
C GLY A 70 -3.17 7.81 23.92
N TYR A 71 -1.91 7.81 23.47
CA TYR A 71 -1.49 8.62 22.30
C TYR A 71 -1.84 7.91 20.99
N VAL A 72 -2.10 8.68 19.93
CA VAL A 72 -2.29 8.14 18.57
C VAL A 72 -0.92 8.01 17.91
N ILE A 73 -0.36 6.80 17.96
CA ILE A 73 0.94 6.52 17.34
C ILE A 73 0.79 6.52 15.81
N PRO A 74 1.61 7.30 15.06
CA PRO A 74 1.56 7.29 13.60
C PRO A 74 1.77 5.88 13.05
N PRO A 75 1.01 5.44 12.04
CA PRO A 75 1.13 4.10 11.51
C PRO A 75 2.39 3.94 10.66
N LEU A 76 3.00 2.76 10.71
CA LEU A 76 4.09 2.38 9.79
C LEU A 76 3.55 1.97 8.41
N PRO A 77 4.37 2.10 7.34
CA PRO A 77 4.07 1.54 6.01
C PRO A 77 3.93 0.02 6.09
N ALA A 78 3.23 -0.56 5.11
CA ALA A 78 2.91 -1.99 5.10
C ALA A 78 4.17 -2.88 5.08
N LYS A 79 4.12 -3.97 5.85
CA LYS A 79 5.15 -5.02 5.83
C LYS A 79 4.90 -5.92 4.62
N VAL A 80 5.66 -5.71 3.56
CA VAL A 80 5.73 -6.62 2.40
C VAL A 80 7.02 -7.43 2.49
N VAL A 81 6.88 -8.76 2.35
CA VAL A 81 7.94 -9.76 2.45
C VAL A 81 8.04 -10.48 1.10
N GLY A 82 9.24 -10.93 0.70
CA GLY A 82 9.47 -11.72 -0.50
C GLY A 82 9.97 -10.91 -1.71
N LEU A 83 9.81 -11.48 -2.92
CA LEU A 83 10.34 -10.95 -4.19
C LEU A 83 9.78 -9.58 -4.62
N LEU A 84 8.75 -9.07 -3.93
CA LEU A 84 8.03 -7.84 -4.29
C LEU A 84 8.70 -6.55 -3.79
N GLN A 85 10.00 -6.57 -3.47
CA GLN A 85 10.75 -5.40 -2.99
C GLN A 85 11.45 -4.65 -4.13
N GLY A 86 10.68 -4.33 -5.17
CA GLY A 86 11.15 -3.47 -6.27
C GLY A 86 11.49 -2.04 -5.81
N PRO A 87 12.16 -1.25 -6.65
CA PRO A 87 12.59 0.11 -6.31
C PRO A 87 11.41 1.02 -5.89
N GLU A 88 10.29 0.96 -6.62
CA GLU A 88 9.03 1.67 -6.29
C GLU A 88 8.52 1.34 -4.89
N PHE A 89 8.55 0.06 -4.53
CA PHE A 89 8.13 -0.39 -3.21
C PHE A 89 9.06 0.13 -2.11
N LEU A 90 10.37 0.10 -2.33
CA LEU A 90 11.36 0.59 -1.37
C LEU A 90 11.26 2.09 -1.17
N GLU A 91 11.00 2.86 -2.22
CA GLU A 91 10.78 4.30 -2.13
C GLU A 91 9.48 4.62 -1.40
N HIS A 92 8.38 3.92 -1.72
CA HIS A 92 7.12 4.07 -1.00
C HIS A 92 7.28 3.75 0.50
N ARG A 93 8.01 2.67 0.82
CA ARG A 93 8.35 2.32 2.21
C ARG A 93 9.20 3.42 2.85
N ARG A 94 10.26 3.91 2.19
CA ARG A 94 11.14 4.98 2.69
C ARG A 94 10.34 6.24 3.03
N ALA A 95 9.50 6.71 2.10
CA ALA A 95 8.64 7.87 2.32
C ALA A 95 7.67 7.66 3.50
N GLY A 96 7.09 6.47 3.63
CA GLY A 96 6.23 6.13 4.77
C GLY A 96 6.98 6.07 6.11
N LEU A 97 8.23 5.59 6.12
CA LEU A 97 9.08 5.58 7.30
C LEU A 97 9.50 6.99 7.70
N GLU A 98 9.83 7.84 6.73
CA GLU A 98 10.13 9.26 6.97
C GLU A 98 8.92 9.98 7.58
N GLY A 99 7.75 9.84 6.96
CA GLY A 99 6.52 10.43 7.48
C GLY A 99 6.15 9.92 8.87
N PHE A 100 6.44 8.66 9.19
CA PHE A 100 6.29 8.11 10.53
C PHE A 100 7.19 8.84 11.53
N VAL A 101 8.50 8.88 11.28
CA VAL A 101 9.46 9.48 12.23
C VAL A 101 9.23 10.98 12.38
N GLN A 102 9.00 11.70 11.27
CA GLN A 102 8.68 13.13 11.31
C GLN A 102 7.45 13.43 12.18
N LYS A 103 6.39 12.61 12.07
CA LYS A 103 5.19 12.77 12.92
C LYS A 103 5.47 12.46 14.39
N VAL A 104 6.35 11.50 14.68
CA VAL A 104 6.76 11.15 16.05
C VAL A 104 7.58 12.29 16.68
N VAL A 105 8.58 12.82 15.98
CA VAL A 105 9.43 13.91 16.51
C VAL A 105 8.70 15.26 16.56
N ALA A 106 7.74 15.50 15.66
CA ALA A 106 6.88 16.69 15.72
C ALA A 106 5.83 16.62 16.84
N HIS A 107 5.66 15.47 17.49
CA HIS A 107 4.72 15.30 18.59
C HIS A 107 5.43 15.51 19.93
N ASP A 108 5.05 16.57 20.64
CA ASP A 108 5.68 17.01 21.90
C ASP A 108 5.89 15.88 22.93
N ALA A 109 4.86 15.11 23.25
CA ALA A 109 5.02 13.99 24.20
C ALA A 109 5.80 12.77 23.67
N LEU A 110 5.73 12.46 22.36
CA LEU A 110 6.37 11.27 21.81
C LEU A 110 7.86 11.52 21.55
N SER A 111 8.25 12.73 21.14
CA SER A 111 9.64 13.09 20.85
C SER A 111 10.56 12.93 22.06
N HIS A 112 10.07 13.24 23.26
CA HIS A 112 10.83 13.12 24.51
C HIS A 112 10.95 11.68 25.03
N ALA A 113 10.25 10.70 24.43
CA ALA A 113 10.31 9.31 24.87
C ALA A 113 11.72 8.73 24.74
N THR A 114 12.17 7.99 25.75
CA THR A 114 13.52 7.40 25.78
C THR A 114 13.77 6.48 24.58
N CYS A 115 12.76 5.71 24.16
CA CYS A 115 12.85 4.84 22.99
C CYS A 115 13.09 5.61 21.68
N VAL A 116 12.53 6.82 21.52
CA VAL A 116 12.76 7.70 20.36
C VAL A 116 14.19 8.23 20.39
N ARG A 117 14.65 8.70 21.54
CA ARG A 117 16.04 9.15 21.71
C ARG A 117 17.04 8.05 21.39
N SER A 118 16.86 6.84 21.95
CA SER A 118 17.70 5.68 21.62
C SER A 118 17.61 5.32 20.14
N PHE A 119 16.42 5.38 19.54
CA PHE A 119 16.26 5.12 18.10
C PHE A 119 16.99 6.13 17.22
N LEU A 120 17.13 7.39 17.62
CA LEU A 120 17.80 8.42 16.81
C LEU A 120 19.30 8.54 17.08
N THR A 121 19.81 8.03 18.21
CA THR A 121 21.19 8.28 18.65
C THR A 121 22.06 7.03 18.80
N CYS A 122 21.49 5.88 19.15
CA CYS A 122 22.28 4.67 19.39
C CYS A 122 22.86 4.10 18.08
N SER A 123 24.04 3.49 18.15
CA SER A 123 24.52 2.63 17.07
C SER A 123 23.61 1.40 16.87
N SER A 124 23.73 0.72 15.72
CA SER A 124 22.95 -0.49 15.42
C SER A 124 23.19 -1.61 16.45
N VAL A 125 24.42 -1.70 16.98
CA VAL A 125 24.82 -2.67 18.01
C VAL A 125 24.16 -2.34 19.36
N GLU A 126 24.25 -1.09 19.80
CA GLU A 126 23.63 -0.62 21.05
C GLU A 126 22.11 -0.79 21.04
N LEU A 127 21.46 -0.43 19.92
CA LEU A 127 20.01 -0.58 19.78
C LEU A 127 19.59 -2.06 19.80
N SER A 128 20.41 -2.95 19.25
CA SER A 128 20.18 -4.40 19.31
C SER A 128 20.33 -4.94 20.73
N ALA A 129 21.33 -4.46 21.49
CA ALA A 129 21.48 -4.81 22.91
C ALA A 129 20.30 -4.33 23.76
N LEU A 130 19.84 -3.09 23.53
CA LEU A 130 18.67 -2.51 24.20
C LEU A 130 17.40 -3.33 23.92
N LYS A 131 17.18 -3.71 22.66
CA LYS A 131 16.09 -4.60 22.24
C LYS A 131 16.07 -5.90 23.04
N ASN A 132 17.23 -6.57 23.14
CA ASN A 132 17.36 -7.84 23.85
C ASN A 132 17.07 -7.67 25.36
N ALA A 133 17.57 -6.59 25.97
CA ALA A 133 17.30 -6.27 27.37
C ALA A 133 15.81 -6.01 27.64
N SER A 134 15.13 -5.28 26.74
CA SER A 134 13.69 -5.02 26.84
C SER A 134 12.80 -6.26 26.60
N SER A 135 13.36 -7.36 26.07
CA SER A 135 12.66 -8.64 25.86
C SER A 135 12.90 -9.69 26.95
N ALA A 136 13.77 -9.42 27.93
CA ALA A 136 14.01 -10.32 29.04
C ALA A 136 12.85 -10.27 30.07
N PRO A 137 12.35 -11.41 30.58
CA PRO A 137 11.27 -11.41 31.56
C PRO A 137 11.82 -10.96 32.92
N ALA A 138 11.59 -9.69 33.28
CA ALA A 138 11.76 -9.26 34.67
C ALA A 138 10.62 -9.83 35.51
N GLY A 139 10.97 -10.72 36.44
CA GLY A 139 10.03 -11.32 37.39
C GLY A 139 9.36 -10.27 38.28
N ALA A 140 8.08 -10.50 38.55
CA ALA A 140 7.23 -9.87 39.57
C ALA A 140 6.84 -8.38 39.40
N ALA A 141 5.72 -8.15 38.69
CA ALA A 141 4.63 -7.24 39.11
C ALA A 141 3.36 -7.54 38.28
N SER A 142 2.48 -8.37 38.83
CA SER A 142 1.26 -8.88 38.21
C SER A 142 0.09 -7.89 38.31
N THR A 143 -0.21 -7.14 37.24
CA THR A 143 -1.60 -6.78 36.82
C THR A 143 -1.69 -6.25 35.38
N LEU A 144 -0.58 -6.01 34.69
CA LEU A 144 -0.56 -5.46 33.30
C LEU A 144 -0.44 -6.52 32.19
N SER A 145 -0.24 -7.80 32.53
CA SER A 145 -0.05 -8.88 31.52
C SER A 145 -1.26 -9.11 30.61
N SER A 146 -2.48 -8.79 31.03
CA SER A 146 -3.68 -8.99 30.20
C SER A 146 -3.79 -7.99 29.05
N VAL A 147 -3.29 -6.76 29.23
CA VAL A 147 -3.25 -5.70 28.19
C VAL A 147 -2.15 -6.00 27.17
N VAL A 148 -1.03 -6.55 27.63
CA VAL A 148 0.10 -6.97 26.77
C VAL A 148 -0.26 -8.23 25.96
N GLN A 149 -0.97 -9.20 26.55
CA GLN A 149 -1.42 -10.40 25.82
C GLN A 149 -2.49 -10.09 24.76
N ARG A 150 -3.39 -9.13 24.99
CA ARG A 150 -4.43 -8.74 24.02
C ARG A 150 -3.85 -7.92 22.85
N THR A 151 -2.85 -7.09 23.11
CA THR A 151 -2.14 -6.33 22.05
C THR A 151 -1.20 -7.23 21.23
N GLN A 152 -0.55 -8.21 21.84
CA GLN A 152 0.26 -9.22 21.13
C GLN A 152 -0.58 -10.19 20.29
N SER A 153 -1.76 -10.61 20.77
CA SER A 153 -2.67 -11.45 19.99
C SER A 153 -3.28 -10.72 18.79
N LEU A 154 -3.53 -9.41 18.90
CA LEU A 154 -3.91 -8.55 17.77
C LEU A 154 -2.76 -8.36 16.75
N GLN A 155 -1.51 -8.31 17.22
CA GLN A 155 -0.32 -8.24 16.36
C GLN A 155 -0.14 -9.57 15.59
N HIS A 156 -0.26 -10.70 16.27
CA HIS A 156 -0.11 -12.05 15.68
C HIS A 156 -1.31 -12.44 14.79
N TRP A 157 -2.53 -12.02 15.14
CA TRP A 157 -3.70 -12.12 14.27
C TRP A 157 -3.53 -11.27 13.01
N TRP A 158 -2.95 -10.07 13.12
CA TRP A 158 -2.68 -9.19 11.99
C TRP A 158 -1.57 -9.75 11.07
N ASP A 159 -0.48 -10.27 11.62
CA ASP A 159 0.57 -10.96 10.85
C ASP A 159 0.00 -12.18 10.11
N LYS A 160 -0.83 -13.01 10.76
CA LYS A 160 -1.53 -14.14 10.11
C LYS A 160 -2.57 -13.73 9.07
N THR A 161 -3.20 -12.56 9.23
CA THR A 161 -4.18 -12.04 8.25
C THR A 161 -3.47 -11.45 7.03
N CYS A 162 -2.35 -10.75 7.22
CA CYS A 162 -1.48 -10.32 6.13
C CYS A 162 -0.89 -11.52 5.37
N GLN A 163 -0.54 -12.60 6.08
CA GLN A 163 -0.10 -13.86 5.49
C GLN A 163 -1.24 -14.54 4.70
N ARG A 164 -2.47 -14.56 5.24
CA ARG A 164 -3.67 -15.02 4.51
C ARG A 164 -4.01 -14.19 3.28
N PHE A 165 -3.79 -12.88 3.27
CA PHE A 165 -3.99 -12.06 2.06
C PHE A 165 -2.98 -12.36 0.94
N VAL A 166 -1.84 -12.95 1.28
CA VAL A 166 -0.84 -13.45 0.31
C VAL A 166 -1.18 -14.89 -0.11
N GLU A 167 -1.78 -15.68 0.78
CA GLU A 167 -2.14 -17.09 0.53
C GLU A 167 -3.52 -17.30 -0.13
N THR A 168 -4.50 -16.43 0.12
CA THR A 168 -5.79 -16.41 -0.59
C THR A 168 -5.72 -15.42 -1.73
N ASP A 169 -5.12 -15.86 -2.83
CA ASP A 169 -5.21 -15.26 -4.15
C ASP A 169 -6.50 -15.75 -4.84
N PRO A 170 -7.60 -14.97 -4.86
CA PRO A 170 -8.85 -15.39 -5.47
C PRO A 170 -8.79 -15.43 -7.02
N LEU A 171 -7.65 -15.04 -7.62
CA LEU A 171 -7.48 -14.95 -9.08
C LEU A 171 -6.29 -15.76 -9.63
N GLY A 172 -5.51 -16.45 -8.78
CA GLY A 172 -4.46 -17.38 -9.21
C GLY A 172 -3.30 -16.77 -10.00
N LEU A 173 -2.94 -15.51 -9.73
CA LEU A 173 -1.88 -14.75 -10.40
C LEU A 173 -0.44 -15.16 -10.04
N PHE A 174 -0.21 -16.02 -9.03
CA PHE A 174 1.15 -16.31 -8.51
C PHE A 174 1.56 -17.79 -8.36
N ARG A 175 0.90 -18.74 -9.02
CA ARG A 175 1.32 -20.16 -8.98
C ARG A 175 2.08 -20.57 -10.26
N ALA A 176 3.24 -21.20 -10.09
CA ALA A 176 3.98 -21.84 -11.20
C ALA A 176 3.23 -23.10 -11.71
N PRO A 177 3.36 -23.47 -13.00
CA PRO A 177 2.57 -24.55 -13.59
C PRO A 177 3.01 -25.90 -13.03
N VAL A 178 2.06 -26.71 -12.55
CA VAL A 178 2.24 -28.16 -12.40
C VAL A 178 0.93 -28.84 -12.79
N ASP A 179 1.08 -29.83 -13.65
CA ASP A 179 0.06 -30.59 -14.37
C ASP A 179 -0.90 -31.38 -13.48
N GLY A 180 -2.12 -31.57 -14.00
CA GLY A 180 -2.81 -32.86 -14.01
C GLY A 180 -3.53 -33.31 -12.74
N ASP A 181 -4.86 -33.31 -12.87
CA ASP A 181 -5.78 -34.41 -12.52
C ASP A 181 -6.72 -34.26 -11.31
N GLY A 182 -7.95 -34.72 -11.52
CA GLY A 182 -8.80 -35.35 -10.50
C GLY A 182 -9.66 -34.48 -9.58
N ASN A 183 -10.92 -34.26 -9.99
CA ASN A 183 -12.16 -34.49 -9.22
C ASN A 183 -12.23 -34.07 -7.73
N ASP A 184 -13.18 -33.19 -7.36
CA ASP A 184 -14.22 -33.47 -6.33
C ASP A 184 -15.00 -32.21 -5.89
N ARG A 185 -16.33 -32.33 -5.95
CA ARG A 185 -17.32 -31.45 -5.27
C ARG A 185 -17.37 -31.78 -3.77
N PRO A 186 -17.77 -30.82 -2.92
CA PRO A 186 -18.86 -31.18 -2.01
C PRO A 186 -19.89 -30.07 -1.70
N SER A 187 -21.14 -30.44 -1.94
CA SER A 187 -22.34 -30.41 -1.09
C SER A 187 -22.42 -29.48 0.14
N THR A 188 -23.50 -28.69 0.15
CA THR A 188 -24.13 -27.96 1.26
C THR A 188 -24.75 -28.90 2.31
N PRO A 189 -24.82 -28.48 3.60
CA PRO A 189 -25.90 -28.92 4.49
C PRO A 189 -26.57 -27.75 5.27
N PRO A 190 -27.70 -28.00 5.98
CA PRO A 190 -28.88 -27.12 5.94
C PRO A 190 -29.16 -26.30 7.20
N HIS A 191 -30.15 -25.42 7.04
CA HIS A 191 -30.91 -24.69 8.05
C HIS A 191 -31.46 -25.56 9.19
N GLN A 192 -31.38 -25.06 10.42
CA GLN A 192 -32.35 -25.35 11.48
C GLN A 192 -32.71 -24.08 12.26
N SER A 193 -34.02 -23.82 12.30
CA SER A 193 -34.76 -22.83 13.06
C SER A 193 -35.03 -23.30 14.48
N ILE A 194 -34.84 -22.46 15.51
CA ILE A 194 -35.53 -22.61 16.81
C ILE A 194 -35.86 -21.24 17.42
N ALA A 195 -37.17 -21.01 17.52
CA ALA A 195 -38.00 -20.33 18.53
C ALA A 195 -37.57 -19.01 19.19
N ASP A 196 -38.43 -18.02 18.95
CA ASP A 196 -38.74 -16.87 19.82
C ASP A 196 -39.15 -17.31 21.23
N ASN A 197 -38.68 -16.57 22.23
CA ASN A 197 -39.40 -16.44 23.49
C ASN A 197 -39.20 -15.02 24.04
N GLY A 198 -40.27 -14.22 23.98
CA GLY A 198 -40.35 -12.89 24.56
C GLY A 198 -40.65 -12.95 26.05
N SER A 199 -40.04 -12.05 26.82
CA SER A 199 -40.52 -11.65 28.14
C SER A 199 -40.03 -10.25 28.44
N SER A 200 -40.98 -9.32 28.43
CA SER A 200 -40.88 -7.94 28.88
C SER A 200 -41.01 -7.87 30.40
N SER A 201 -40.23 -7.00 31.06
CA SER A 201 -40.66 -6.34 32.29
C SER A 201 -39.88 -5.04 32.51
N SER A 202 -40.62 -4.06 33.01
CA SER A 202 -40.32 -2.63 33.07
C SER A 202 -39.93 -2.19 34.48
N SER A 203 -39.03 -1.18 34.52
CA SER A 203 -38.98 -0.03 35.44
C SER A 203 -39.10 -0.24 36.96
N SER A 204 -38.08 0.18 37.71
CA SER A 204 -38.15 1.34 38.63
C SER A 204 -36.82 1.64 39.35
N SER A 205 -36.55 2.93 39.50
CA SER A 205 -35.56 3.61 40.38
C SER A 205 -36.40 4.55 41.28
N PRO A 206 -35.95 5.09 42.44
CA PRO A 206 -34.68 5.85 42.56
C PRO A 206 -34.02 5.89 43.97
N ALA A 207 -32.80 6.45 44.05
CA ALA A 207 -32.39 7.46 45.05
C ALA A 207 -30.93 7.88 44.86
N ALA A 208 -30.70 9.18 44.84
CA ALA A 208 -29.45 9.84 44.51
C ALA A 208 -28.57 10.14 45.73
N THR A 209 -27.26 10.18 45.53
CA THR A 209 -26.36 11.06 46.30
C THR A 209 -25.40 11.72 45.33
N ALA A 210 -25.45 13.04 45.32
CA ALA A 210 -24.89 13.90 44.28
C ALA A 210 -23.39 14.15 44.48
N THR A 211 -22.59 13.69 43.53
CA THR A 211 -21.25 14.25 43.23
C THR A 211 -20.82 14.03 41.77
N SER A 212 -21.76 13.75 40.84
CA SER A 212 -21.48 13.12 39.53
C SER A 212 -21.82 13.95 38.28
N SER A 213 -21.85 15.29 38.35
CA SER A 213 -22.23 16.11 37.19
C SER A 213 -21.17 16.20 36.08
N SER A 214 -19.87 15.99 36.38
CA SER A 214 -18.79 15.98 35.37
C SER A 214 -18.62 14.62 34.68
N SER A 215 -18.59 13.52 35.46
CA SER A 215 -18.34 12.16 34.94
C SER A 215 -19.35 11.70 33.89
N GLY A 216 -20.63 12.09 34.00
CA GLY A 216 -21.66 11.73 33.01
C GLY A 216 -21.53 12.48 31.68
N LYS A 217 -20.95 13.68 31.70
CA LYS A 217 -20.71 14.47 30.48
C LYS A 217 -19.52 13.89 29.70
N ASP A 218 -18.44 13.57 30.40
CA ASP A 218 -17.20 13.01 29.81
C ASP A 218 -17.44 11.65 29.15
N ASP A 219 -18.26 10.80 29.78
CA ASP A 219 -18.64 9.51 29.19
C ASP A 219 -19.54 9.67 27.94
N ARG A 220 -20.40 10.70 27.89
CA ARG A 220 -21.20 11.00 26.69
C ARG A 220 -20.32 11.51 25.55
N GLU A 221 -19.38 12.40 25.82
CA GLU A 221 -18.44 12.90 24.81
C GLU A 221 -17.56 11.78 24.25
N PHE A 222 -17.09 10.88 25.10
CA PHE A 222 -16.36 9.68 24.69
C PHE A 222 -17.21 8.76 23.82
N ALA A 223 -18.47 8.51 24.18
CA ALA A 223 -19.37 7.67 23.39
C ALA A 223 -19.60 8.24 21.98
N ILE A 224 -19.74 9.55 21.85
CA ILE A 224 -19.85 10.26 20.56
C ILE A 224 -18.56 10.06 19.75
N ALA A 225 -17.40 10.28 20.37
CA ALA A 225 -16.10 10.10 19.72
C ALA A 225 -15.90 8.66 19.23
N ARG A 226 -16.19 7.66 20.06
CA ARG A 226 -16.06 6.23 19.71
C ARG A 226 -16.99 5.83 18.58
N THR A 227 -18.24 6.28 18.61
CA THR A 227 -19.22 6.03 17.55
C THR A 227 -18.75 6.63 16.22
N TYR A 228 -18.27 7.88 16.26
CA TYR A 228 -17.73 8.56 15.10
C TYR A 228 -16.53 7.80 14.49
N VAL A 229 -15.53 7.46 15.29
CA VAL A 229 -14.32 6.77 14.81
C VAL A 229 -14.65 5.37 14.28
N THR A 230 -15.55 4.64 14.92
CA THR A 230 -16.00 3.31 14.47
C THR A 230 -16.67 3.40 13.09
N LYS A 231 -17.59 4.35 12.92
CA LYS A 231 -18.26 4.58 11.62
C LYS A 231 -17.24 5.00 10.56
N LEU A 232 -16.35 5.93 10.89
CA LEU A 232 -15.31 6.40 9.98
C LEU A 232 -14.37 5.27 9.55
N ARG A 233 -13.97 4.38 10.47
CA ARG A 233 -13.15 3.21 10.16
C ARG A 233 -13.83 2.31 9.13
N ALA A 234 -15.11 1.99 9.32
CA ALA A 234 -15.85 1.16 8.36
C ALA A 234 -15.89 1.80 6.96
N GLN A 235 -16.16 3.11 6.89
CA GLN A 235 -16.20 3.84 5.62
C GLN A 235 -14.82 3.93 4.96
N MET A 236 -13.77 4.21 5.73
CA MET A 236 -12.41 4.30 5.21
C MET A 236 -11.89 2.94 4.69
N GLN A 237 -12.25 1.83 5.35
CA GLN A 237 -11.95 0.48 4.84
C GLN A 237 -12.73 0.15 3.56
N SER A 238 -13.98 0.60 3.46
CA SER A 238 -14.77 0.49 2.23
C SER A 238 -14.12 1.26 1.08
N LEU A 239 -13.76 2.53 1.32
CA LEU A 239 -13.09 3.39 0.35
C LEU A 239 -11.77 2.77 -0.12
N LYS A 240 -10.91 2.35 0.83
CA LYS A 240 -9.65 1.65 0.55
C LYS A 240 -9.82 0.48 -0.41
N ARG A 241 -10.80 -0.41 -0.17
CA ARG A 241 -11.03 -1.57 -1.04
C ARG A 241 -11.46 -1.15 -2.45
N LYS A 242 -12.38 -0.19 -2.55
CA LYS A 242 -12.89 0.30 -3.84
C LYS A 242 -11.81 1.02 -4.65
N VAL A 243 -11.01 1.86 -4.00
CA VAL A 243 -9.92 2.60 -4.64
C VAL A 243 -8.83 1.64 -5.14
N ARG A 244 -8.48 0.61 -4.37
CA ARG A 244 -7.53 -0.41 -4.83
C ARG A 244 -8.06 -1.18 -6.03
N ALA A 245 -9.33 -1.59 -6.01
CA ALA A 245 -9.95 -2.27 -7.14
C ALA A 245 -9.94 -1.39 -8.40
N ALA A 246 -10.30 -0.10 -8.27
CA ALA A 246 -10.26 0.85 -9.37
C ALA A 246 -8.82 1.08 -9.88
N SER A 247 -7.84 1.25 -8.98
CA SER A 247 -6.43 1.38 -9.35
C SER A 247 -5.90 0.15 -10.09
N GLN A 248 -6.32 -1.06 -9.68
CA GLN A 248 -5.95 -2.30 -10.36
C GLN A 248 -6.59 -2.40 -11.74
N GLN A 249 -7.86 -2.01 -11.87
CA GLN A 249 -8.54 -1.97 -13.17
C GLN A 249 -7.86 -1.00 -14.13
N ASN A 250 -7.44 0.17 -13.63
CA ASN A 250 -6.66 1.14 -14.39
C ASN A 250 -5.33 0.55 -14.89
N GLN A 251 -4.62 -0.22 -14.05
CA GLN A 251 -3.38 -0.89 -14.45
C GLN A 251 -3.61 -1.93 -15.55
N LEU A 252 -4.68 -2.73 -15.46
CA LEU A 252 -5.01 -3.71 -16.49
C LEU A 252 -5.34 -3.03 -17.83
N ALA A 253 -6.09 -1.94 -17.80
CA ALA A 253 -6.42 -1.20 -19.00
C ALA A 253 -5.21 -0.45 -19.58
N ALA A 254 -4.28 0.02 -18.74
CA ALA A 254 -2.97 0.51 -19.21
C ALA A 254 -2.19 -0.60 -19.91
N GLY A 255 -2.16 -1.82 -19.35
CA GLY A 255 -1.56 -3.00 -20.00
C GLY A 255 -2.15 -3.29 -21.37
N ALA A 256 -3.49 -3.27 -21.49
CA ALA A 256 -4.16 -3.46 -22.77
C ALA A 256 -3.78 -2.39 -23.81
N HIS A 257 -3.53 -1.14 -23.38
CA HIS A 257 -3.01 -0.10 -24.26
C HIS A 257 -1.56 -0.41 -24.70
N CYS A 258 -0.70 -0.92 -23.82
CA CYS A 258 0.65 -1.37 -24.18
C CYS A 258 0.63 -2.50 -25.21
N ASP A 259 -0.26 -3.48 -25.07
CA ASP A 259 -0.40 -4.59 -26.04
C ASP A 259 -0.79 -4.05 -27.44
N LEU A 260 -1.69 -3.06 -27.49
CA LEU A 260 -2.05 -2.37 -28.74
C LEU A 260 -0.88 -1.61 -29.35
N ILE A 261 -0.08 -0.93 -28.52
CA ILE A 261 1.12 -0.21 -28.97
C ILE A 261 2.13 -1.19 -29.58
N GLU A 262 2.37 -2.33 -28.93
CA GLU A 262 3.25 -3.38 -29.45
C GLU A 262 2.76 -3.90 -30.81
N CYS A 263 1.46 -4.19 -30.93
CA CYS A 263 0.88 -4.62 -32.21
C CYS A 263 1.05 -3.57 -33.31
N LEU A 264 0.85 -2.28 -32.99
CA LEU A 264 1.03 -1.19 -33.95
C LEU A 264 2.49 -1.01 -34.36
N HIS A 265 3.44 -1.21 -33.46
CA HIS A 265 4.86 -1.23 -33.82
C HIS A 265 5.18 -2.34 -34.81
N LEU A 266 4.68 -3.57 -34.57
CA LEU A 266 4.90 -4.70 -35.49
C LEU A 266 4.32 -4.45 -36.89
N VAL A 267 3.14 -3.82 -36.97
CA VAL A 267 2.54 -3.43 -38.26
C VAL A 267 3.36 -2.32 -38.92
N ALA A 268 3.80 -1.32 -38.16
CA ALA A 268 4.62 -0.22 -38.69
C ALA A 268 5.96 -0.72 -39.24
N ASP A 269 6.58 -1.71 -38.58
CA ASP A 269 7.83 -2.33 -39.03
C ASP A 269 7.62 -3.10 -40.34
N ALA A 270 6.53 -3.87 -40.47
CA ALA A 270 6.19 -4.58 -41.70
C ALA A 270 5.90 -3.60 -42.86
N ASP A 271 5.15 -2.53 -42.62
CA ASP A 271 4.84 -1.52 -43.63
C ASP A 271 6.07 -0.71 -44.07
N ALA A 272 7.03 -0.50 -43.15
CA ALA A 272 8.26 0.22 -43.44
C ALA A 272 9.12 -0.49 -44.49
N GLU A 273 9.07 -1.83 -44.57
CA GLU A 273 9.77 -2.62 -45.59
C GLU A 273 9.24 -2.36 -47.01
N HIS A 274 7.97 -1.97 -47.13
CA HIS A 274 7.27 -1.80 -48.41
C HIS A 274 6.90 -0.34 -48.72
N ALA A 275 7.17 0.59 -47.80
CA ALA A 275 6.82 2.02 -47.89
C ALA A 275 5.33 2.27 -48.18
N GLU A 276 4.45 1.41 -47.66
CA GLU A 276 3.01 1.43 -47.95
C GLU A 276 2.25 2.50 -47.16
N LEU A 277 2.59 2.72 -45.90
CA LEU A 277 2.04 3.82 -45.09
C LEU A 277 3.19 4.59 -44.42
N PRO A 278 3.18 5.93 -44.45
CA PRO A 278 4.18 6.70 -43.73
C PRO A 278 4.18 6.36 -42.22
N THR A 279 5.36 6.10 -41.65
CA THR A 279 5.52 5.73 -40.22
C THR A 279 5.00 6.80 -39.25
N ALA A 280 4.83 8.03 -39.72
CA ALA A 280 4.22 9.13 -38.98
C ALA A 280 2.77 8.83 -38.53
N TYR A 281 1.96 8.13 -39.33
CA TYR A 281 0.58 7.80 -38.93
C TYR A 281 0.54 6.84 -37.74
N TYR A 282 1.40 5.83 -37.75
CA TYR A 282 1.55 4.90 -36.63
C TYR A 282 2.06 5.61 -35.38
N SER A 283 3.10 6.45 -35.55
CA SER A 283 3.69 7.23 -34.45
C SER A 283 2.66 8.16 -33.79
N ALA A 284 1.81 8.81 -34.59
CA ALA A 284 0.74 9.68 -34.11
C ALA A 284 -0.28 8.93 -33.24
N LEU A 285 -0.71 7.73 -33.67
CA LEU A 285 -1.67 6.92 -32.91
C LEU A 285 -1.04 6.32 -31.64
N ILE A 286 0.20 5.82 -31.74
CA ILE A 286 0.96 5.29 -30.61
C ILE A 286 1.11 6.35 -29.52
N ALA A 287 1.40 7.62 -29.88
CA ALA A 287 1.52 8.71 -28.91
C ALA A 287 0.23 8.94 -28.10
N VAL A 288 -0.95 8.81 -28.73
CA VAL A 288 -2.25 8.92 -28.04
C VAL A 288 -2.46 7.76 -27.08
N LEU A 289 -2.17 6.53 -27.53
CA LEU A 289 -2.34 5.32 -26.71
C LEU A 289 -1.36 5.30 -25.53
N ASP A 290 -0.09 5.65 -25.76
CA ASP A 290 0.94 5.71 -24.73
C ASP A 290 0.59 6.74 -23.65
N THR A 291 0.16 7.93 -24.06
CA THR A 291 -0.28 8.98 -23.13
C THR A 291 -1.42 8.50 -22.26
N ARG A 292 -2.40 7.79 -22.84
CA ARG A 292 -3.51 7.24 -22.08
C ARG A 292 -3.07 6.11 -21.14
N ALA A 293 -2.21 5.20 -21.60
CA ALA A 293 -1.68 4.11 -20.79
C ALA A 293 -0.97 4.64 -19.53
N ARG A 294 -0.03 5.57 -19.70
CA ARG A 294 0.70 6.23 -18.60
C ARG A 294 -0.22 6.92 -17.61
N GLN A 295 -1.21 7.65 -18.11
CA GLN A 295 -2.17 8.36 -17.26
C GLN A 295 -2.98 7.38 -16.42
N MET A 296 -3.56 6.34 -17.03
CA MET A 296 -4.35 5.33 -16.32
C MET A 296 -3.54 4.64 -15.22
N ASP A 297 -2.33 4.22 -15.54
CA ASP A 297 -1.42 3.54 -14.61
C ASP A 297 -1.08 4.42 -13.37
N ALA A 298 -0.90 5.73 -13.56
CA ALA A 298 -0.50 6.64 -12.49
C ALA A 298 -1.65 7.28 -11.69
N GLU A 299 -2.80 7.53 -12.32
CA GLU A 299 -3.87 8.41 -11.84
C GLU A 299 -4.37 8.07 -10.43
N LEU A 300 -4.64 6.79 -10.17
CA LEU A 300 -5.18 6.33 -8.88
C LEU A 300 -4.10 5.81 -7.93
N ARG A 301 -2.85 5.68 -8.37
CA ARG A 301 -1.79 5.06 -7.56
C ARG A 301 -1.49 5.86 -6.30
N ALA A 302 -1.20 7.16 -6.47
CA ALA A 302 -0.92 8.05 -5.34
C ALA A 302 -2.15 8.21 -4.42
N PHE A 303 -3.35 8.29 -5.03
CA PHE A 303 -4.60 8.36 -4.28
C PHE A 303 -4.83 7.11 -3.40
N ALA A 304 -4.59 5.92 -3.94
CA ALA A 304 -4.70 4.65 -3.22
C ALA A 304 -3.74 4.57 -2.02
N VAL A 305 -2.50 5.01 -2.21
CA VAL A 305 -1.49 5.08 -1.16
C VAL A 305 -1.95 5.95 0.01
N THR A 306 -2.40 7.18 -0.26
CA THR A 306 -2.83 8.10 0.79
C THR A 306 -4.08 7.59 1.52
N VAL A 307 -5.04 7.00 0.79
CA VAL A 307 -6.22 6.35 1.39
C VAL A 307 -5.80 5.20 2.33
N ASP A 308 -4.77 4.44 1.95
CA ASP A 308 -4.21 3.37 2.80
C ASP A 308 -3.57 3.90 4.09
N ASP A 309 -2.81 4.99 4.01
CA ASP A 309 -2.25 5.68 5.18
C ASP A 309 -3.35 6.21 6.11
N MET A 310 -4.36 6.86 5.54
CA MET A 310 -5.52 7.35 6.29
C MET A 310 -6.27 6.22 7.00
N ALA A 311 -6.49 5.08 6.32
CA ALA A 311 -7.12 3.91 6.91
C ALA A 311 -6.33 3.35 8.11
N ARG A 312 -5.00 3.34 8.01
CA ARG A 312 -4.12 2.94 9.10
C ARG A 312 -4.14 3.95 10.26
N TRP A 313 -4.20 5.24 9.97
CA TRP A 313 -4.26 6.27 11.00
C TRP A 313 -5.60 6.27 11.76
N VAL A 314 -6.73 6.08 11.07
CA VAL A 314 -8.04 5.84 11.72
C VAL A 314 -7.99 4.61 12.64
N LYS A 315 -7.30 3.54 12.22
CA LYS A 315 -7.08 2.36 13.08
C LYS A 315 -6.25 2.71 14.32
N ALA A 316 -5.22 3.54 14.21
CA ALA A 316 -4.43 3.97 15.37
C ALA A 316 -5.28 4.77 16.38
N VAL A 317 -6.19 5.63 15.91
CA VAL A 317 -7.15 6.33 16.77
C VAL A 317 -8.10 5.36 17.47
N GLN A 318 -8.60 4.35 16.76
CA GLN A 318 -9.43 3.30 17.36
C GLN A 318 -8.67 2.57 18.47
N ASN A 319 -7.41 2.23 18.26
CA ASN A 319 -6.59 1.56 19.28
C ASN A 319 -6.43 2.44 20.53
N ALA A 320 -6.26 3.76 20.38
CA ALA A 320 -6.16 4.68 21.52
C ALA A 320 -7.49 4.73 22.34
N LEU A 321 -8.64 4.72 21.66
CA LEU A 321 -9.95 4.61 22.31
C LEU A 321 -10.11 3.28 23.07
N ASP A 322 -9.63 2.17 22.49
CA ASP A 322 -9.68 0.85 23.12
C ASP A 322 -8.78 0.80 24.37
N VAL A 323 -7.61 1.43 24.34
CA VAL A 323 -6.72 1.57 25.52
C VAL A 323 -7.40 2.32 26.65
N ARG A 324 -8.15 3.40 26.35
CA ARG A 324 -8.94 4.10 27.38
C ARG A 324 -9.98 3.18 28.02
N GLU A 325 -10.68 2.38 27.22
CA GLU A 325 -11.67 1.43 27.72
C GLU A 325 -11.03 0.36 28.61
N ASP A 326 -9.87 -0.17 28.22
CA ASP A 326 -9.11 -1.10 29.06
C ASP A 326 -8.78 -0.48 30.42
N ARG A 327 -8.34 0.79 30.47
CA ARG A 327 -8.09 1.50 31.74
C ARG A 327 -9.38 1.74 32.55
N ARG A 328 -10.49 2.01 31.89
CA ARG A 328 -11.82 2.11 32.53
C ARG A 328 -12.19 0.80 33.21
N PHE A 329 -12.00 -0.33 32.54
CA PHE A 329 -12.30 -1.65 33.11
C PHE A 329 -11.44 -1.95 34.33
N VAL A 330 -10.14 -1.63 34.30
CA VAL A 330 -9.25 -1.80 35.46
C VAL A 330 -9.72 -0.95 36.65
N TYR A 331 -10.02 0.33 36.43
CA TYR A 331 -10.55 1.21 37.48
C TYR A 331 -11.85 0.66 38.10
N GLN A 332 -12.80 0.21 37.27
CA GLN A 332 -14.06 -0.36 37.75
C GLN A 332 -13.86 -1.66 38.54
N ALA A 333 -12.92 -2.52 38.11
CA ALA A 333 -12.59 -3.74 38.83
C ALA A 333 -11.99 -3.44 40.21
N GLN A 334 -11.05 -2.49 40.30
CA GLN A 334 -10.47 -2.06 41.58
C GLN A 334 -11.51 -1.41 42.49
N LEU A 335 -12.45 -0.64 41.93
CA LEU A 335 -13.53 -0.01 42.69
C LEU A 335 -14.45 -1.06 43.31
N ALA A 336 -14.81 -2.10 42.55
CA ALA A 336 -15.61 -3.22 43.05
C ALA A 336 -14.87 -4.03 44.12
N ALA A 337 -13.57 -4.30 43.91
CA ALA A 337 -12.74 -5.03 44.87
C ALA A 337 -12.60 -4.27 46.19
N HIS A 338 -12.32 -2.96 46.14
CA HIS A 338 -12.24 -2.10 47.33
C HIS A 338 -13.57 -2.06 48.09
N ARG A 339 -14.70 -1.87 47.39
CA ARG A 339 -16.04 -1.90 48.01
C ARG A 339 -16.33 -3.21 48.73
N LYS A 340 -15.94 -4.34 48.13
CA LYS A 340 -16.10 -5.67 48.74
C LYS A 340 -15.24 -5.83 49.99
N ALA A 341 -13.98 -5.39 49.95
CA ALA A 341 -13.08 -5.47 51.10
C ALA A 341 -13.56 -4.59 52.26
N VAL A 342 -14.00 -3.36 51.98
CA VAL A 342 -14.57 -2.46 52.99
C VAL A 342 -15.82 -3.05 53.64
N ALA A 343 -16.69 -3.70 52.86
CA ALA A 343 -17.91 -4.32 53.37
C ALA A 343 -17.67 -5.61 54.18
N GLY A 344 -16.57 -6.34 53.90
CA GLY A 344 -16.24 -7.60 54.56
C GLY A 344 -15.31 -7.45 55.76
N ASP A 345 -14.15 -6.83 55.56
CA ASP A 345 -13.05 -6.77 56.54
C ASP A 345 -13.06 -5.49 57.38
N GLY A 346 -13.94 -4.53 57.05
CA GLY A 346 -13.98 -3.20 57.64
C GLY A 346 -13.08 -2.19 56.92
N VAL A 347 -13.36 -0.90 57.14
CA VAL A 347 -12.72 0.23 56.43
C VAL A 347 -11.21 0.30 56.71
N ASP A 348 -10.78 0.02 57.94
CA ASP A 348 -9.39 0.18 58.38
C ASP A 348 -8.55 -1.10 58.24
N SER A 349 -9.07 -2.13 57.56
CA SER A 349 -8.32 -3.37 57.34
C SER A 349 -7.08 -3.13 56.44
N PRO A 350 -5.96 -3.83 56.68
CA PRO A 350 -4.81 -3.83 55.77
C PRO A 350 -5.14 -4.25 54.33
N SER A 351 -6.21 -5.02 54.12
CA SER A 351 -6.71 -5.38 52.78
C SER A 351 -7.41 -4.19 52.11
N ALA A 352 -8.30 -3.50 52.83
CA ALA A 352 -9.03 -2.33 52.36
C ALA A 352 -8.07 -1.16 52.03
N THR A 353 -7.07 -0.92 52.88
CA THR A 353 -6.07 0.14 52.68
C THR A 353 -5.25 -0.07 51.39
N ARG A 354 -4.70 -1.28 51.18
CA ARG A 354 -3.94 -1.60 49.95
C ARG A 354 -4.79 -1.47 48.69
N LEU A 355 -6.06 -1.89 48.75
CA LEU A 355 -6.99 -1.76 47.62
C LEU A 355 -7.41 -0.31 47.38
N SER A 356 -7.43 0.54 48.43
CA SER A 356 -7.68 1.97 48.30
C SER A 356 -6.55 2.65 47.52
N GLU A 357 -5.29 2.36 47.86
CA GLU A 357 -4.12 2.86 47.11
C GLU A 357 -4.15 2.41 45.64
N ALA A 358 -4.42 1.12 45.40
CA ALA A 358 -4.53 0.58 44.04
C ALA A 358 -5.71 1.19 43.25
N LEU A 359 -6.83 1.47 43.92
CA LEU A 359 -7.99 2.14 43.33
C LEU A 359 -7.66 3.58 42.92
N VAL A 360 -7.00 4.35 43.80
CA VAL A 360 -6.56 5.71 43.51
C VAL A 360 -5.61 5.71 42.30
N ALA A 361 -4.60 4.83 42.31
CA ALA A 361 -3.67 4.71 41.18
C ALA A 361 -4.39 4.35 39.86
N ALA A 362 -5.35 3.43 39.89
CA ALA A 362 -6.13 3.04 38.72
C ALA A 362 -7.04 4.17 38.21
N LYS A 363 -7.62 4.96 39.12
CA LYS A 363 -8.44 6.12 38.79
C LYS A 363 -7.60 7.21 38.11
N ASP A 364 -6.46 7.57 38.70
CA ASP A 364 -5.56 8.60 38.17
C ASP A 364 -5.04 8.23 36.77
N GLU A 365 -4.70 6.96 36.57
CA GLU A 365 -4.29 6.44 35.26
C GLU A 365 -5.43 6.49 34.23
N PHE A 366 -6.65 6.10 34.62
CA PHE A 366 -7.81 6.21 33.75
C PHE A 366 -8.10 7.66 33.34
N GLU A 367 -8.12 8.60 34.29
CA GLU A 367 -8.39 10.01 34.02
C GLU A 367 -7.33 10.64 33.10
N ARG A 368 -6.05 10.33 33.35
CA ARG A 368 -4.92 10.76 32.52
C ARG A 368 -5.03 10.24 31.09
N VAL A 369 -5.28 8.95 30.92
CA VAL A 369 -5.44 8.33 29.59
C VAL A 369 -6.69 8.86 28.90
N HIS A 370 -7.80 9.06 29.62
CA HIS A 370 -9.02 9.62 29.07
C HIS A 370 -8.81 11.04 28.50
N ALA A 371 -8.23 11.95 29.29
CA ALA A 371 -7.95 13.32 28.86
C ALA A 371 -7.04 13.35 27.62
N ARG A 372 -6.01 12.51 27.60
CA ARG A 372 -5.08 12.35 26.47
C ARG A 372 -5.79 11.86 25.21
N VAL A 373 -6.59 10.80 25.32
CA VAL A 373 -7.32 10.23 24.18
C VAL A 373 -8.32 11.24 23.61
N MET A 374 -9.05 11.98 24.46
CA MET A 374 -9.99 12.99 24.00
C MET A 374 -9.26 14.14 23.27
N HIS A 375 -8.10 14.57 23.78
CA HIS A 375 -7.26 15.55 23.10
C HIS A 375 -6.78 15.04 21.72
N GLU A 376 -6.29 13.81 21.66
CA GLU A 376 -5.79 13.21 20.42
C GLU A 376 -6.90 12.98 19.39
N VAL A 377 -8.11 12.62 19.82
CA VAL A 377 -9.28 12.54 18.92
C VAL A 377 -9.63 13.91 18.35
N ALA A 378 -9.59 14.97 19.15
CA ALA A 378 -9.84 16.33 18.67
C ALA A 378 -8.79 16.76 17.64
N ARG A 379 -7.51 16.53 17.94
CA ARG A 379 -6.39 16.77 17.04
C ARG A 379 -6.52 15.99 15.73
N PHE A 380 -6.84 14.69 15.82
CA PHE A 380 -7.09 13.83 14.67
C PHE A 380 -8.17 14.39 13.76
N ARG A 381 -9.30 14.87 14.31
CA ARG A 381 -10.40 15.40 13.50
C ARG A 381 -9.95 16.58 12.64
N GLY A 382 -9.16 17.50 13.19
CA GLY A 382 -8.62 18.65 12.48
C GLY A 382 -7.59 18.23 11.42
N GLN A 383 -6.57 17.46 11.82
CA GLN A 383 -5.53 17.01 10.91
C GLN A 383 -6.10 16.15 9.75
N LYS A 384 -7.07 15.28 10.02
CA LYS A 384 -7.75 14.47 8.99
C LYS A 384 -8.48 15.35 7.97
N ALA A 385 -9.07 16.47 8.39
CA ALA A 385 -9.74 17.37 7.45
C ALA A 385 -8.74 18.00 6.47
N ILE A 386 -7.58 18.43 6.98
CA ILE A 386 -6.48 18.99 6.18
C ILE A 386 -5.95 17.94 5.18
N GLU A 387 -5.67 16.72 5.64
CA GLU A 387 -5.17 15.64 4.77
C GLU A 387 -6.18 15.26 3.68
N LEU A 388 -7.48 15.20 3.99
CA LEU A 388 -8.51 14.94 2.99
C LEU A 388 -8.61 16.06 1.96
N GLN A 389 -8.57 17.32 2.40
CA GLN A 389 -8.62 18.46 1.50
C GLN A 389 -7.43 18.44 0.55
N LYS A 390 -6.22 18.20 1.07
CA LYS A 390 -5.01 18.07 0.27
C LYS A 390 -5.12 16.93 -0.74
N LEU A 391 -5.55 15.75 -0.30
CA LEU A 391 -5.76 14.59 -1.16
C LEU A 391 -6.74 14.87 -2.31
N PHE A 392 -7.87 15.52 -2.02
CA PHE A 392 -8.88 15.85 -3.03
C PHE A 392 -8.37 16.88 -4.04
N LEU A 393 -7.63 17.88 -3.56
CA LEU A 393 -7.03 18.91 -4.40
C LEU A 393 -5.94 18.31 -5.31
N GLU A 394 -5.07 17.47 -4.76
CA GLU A 394 -4.03 16.77 -5.53
C GLU A 394 -4.65 15.89 -6.61
N PHE A 395 -5.71 15.14 -6.28
CA PHE A 395 -6.41 14.33 -7.28
C PHE A 395 -7.00 15.19 -8.40
N ALA A 396 -7.69 16.30 -8.06
CA ALA A 396 -8.24 17.21 -9.07
C ALA A 396 -7.16 17.83 -9.96
N HIS A 397 -5.99 18.17 -9.40
CA HIS A 397 -4.87 18.69 -10.19
C HIS A 397 -4.27 17.63 -11.13
N VAL A 398 -4.17 16.36 -10.69
CA VAL A 398 -3.75 15.25 -11.55
C VAL A 398 -4.73 15.09 -12.72
N GLN A 399 -6.03 15.10 -12.46
CA GLN A 399 -7.04 15.05 -13.53
C GLN A 399 -6.88 16.18 -14.54
N LEU A 400 -6.79 17.43 -14.06
CA LEU A 400 -6.66 18.59 -14.92
C LEU A 400 -5.37 18.55 -15.76
N ARG A 401 -4.25 18.13 -15.16
CA ARG A 401 -2.98 17.97 -15.88
C ARG A 401 -3.11 16.91 -16.97
N ASN A 402 -3.66 15.75 -16.62
CA ASN A 402 -3.84 14.63 -17.55
C ASN A 402 -4.76 15.02 -18.72
N SER A 403 -5.88 15.68 -18.45
CA SER A 403 -6.79 16.14 -19.51
C SER A 403 -6.12 17.12 -20.47
N ARG A 404 -5.35 18.09 -19.96
CA ARG A 404 -4.63 19.07 -20.81
C ARG A 404 -3.54 18.43 -21.66
N GLU A 405 -2.76 17.54 -21.08
CA GLU A 405 -1.73 16.77 -21.81
C GLU A 405 -2.38 15.93 -22.91
N PHE A 406 -3.46 15.21 -22.56
CA PHE A 406 -4.14 14.33 -23.51
C PHE A 406 -4.80 15.11 -24.65
N GLU A 407 -5.44 16.24 -24.35
CA GLU A 407 -6.01 17.14 -25.37
C GLU A 407 -4.92 17.63 -26.35
N ALA A 408 -3.76 18.05 -25.83
CA ALA A 408 -2.65 18.52 -26.66
C ALA A 408 -2.10 17.41 -27.57
N VAL A 409 -1.90 16.21 -27.03
CA VAL A 409 -1.41 15.06 -27.81
C VAL A 409 -2.42 14.64 -28.87
N VAL A 410 -3.71 14.54 -28.52
CA VAL A 410 -4.76 14.19 -29.49
C VAL A 410 -4.88 15.23 -30.59
N ALA A 411 -4.80 16.52 -30.26
CA ALA A 411 -4.83 17.60 -31.26
C ALA A 411 -3.64 17.51 -32.22
N GLN A 412 -2.42 17.27 -31.71
CA GLN A 412 -1.24 17.09 -32.54
C GLN A 412 -1.35 15.85 -33.43
N SER A 413 -1.71 14.70 -32.86
CA SER A 413 -1.86 13.45 -33.61
C SER A 413 -2.96 13.55 -34.68
N ALA A 414 -4.06 14.26 -34.40
CA ALA A 414 -5.12 14.47 -35.38
C ALA A 414 -4.64 15.28 -36.60
N VAL A 415 -3.75 16.26 -36.40
CA VAL A 415 -3.14 17.01 -37.51
C VAL A 415 -2.27 16.09 -38.37
N GLU A 416 -1.41 15.27 -37.75
CA GLU A 416 -0.55 14.30 -38.46
C GLU A 416 -1.38 13.28 -39.24
N LEU A 417 -2.42 12.71 -38.62
CA LEU A 417 -3.32 11.74 -39.24
C LEU A 417 -4.19 12.34 -40.37
N ALA A 418 -4.42 13.66 -40.36
CA ALA A 418 -5.16 14.35 -41.41
C ALA A 418 -4.32 14.63 -42.66
N HIS A 419 -3.00 14.38 -42.63
CA HIS A 419 -2.19 14.51 -43.83
C HIS A 419 -2.71 13.54 -44.91
N PRO A 420 -2.75 13.94 -46.19
CA PRO A 420 -3.22 13.07 -47.26
C PRO A 420 -2.21 11.95 -47.52
N LEU A 421 -2.73 10.76 -47.85
CA LEU A 421 -1.90 9.64 -48.29
C LEU A 421 -1.12 10.00 -49.57
N PRO A 422 0.08 9.45 -49.78
CA PRO A 422 0.81 9.61 -51.03
C PRO A 422 -0.05 9.26 -52.26
N GLU A 423 -0.05 10.11 -53.29
CA GLU A 423 -0.90 9.98 -54.48
C GLU A 423 -0.79 8.62 -55.17
N LYS A 424 0.41 8.03 -55.18
CA LYS A 424 0.65 6.70 -55.79
C LYS A 424 -0.21 5.61 -55.15
N LEU A 425 -0.40 5.66 -53.83
CA LEU A 425 -1.18 4.69 -53.08
C LEU A 425 -2.68 4.93 -53.28
N LEU A 426 -3.10 6.20 -53.30
CA LEU A 426 -4.49 6.57 -53.61
C LEU A 426 -4.88 6.10 -55.01
N LEU A 427 -4.01 6.30 -56.00
CA LEU A 427 -4.23 5.86 -57.37
C LEU A 427 -4.32 4.34 -57.46
N ALA A 428 -3.40 3.62 -56.79
CA ALA A 428 -3.39 2.16 -56.74
C ALA A 428 -4.67 1.59 -56.08
N ALA A 429 -5.18 2.24 -55.02
CA ALA A 429 -6.41 1.83 -54.35
C ALA A 429 -7.68 2.07 -55.20
N GLN A 430 -7.64 3.05 -56.11
CA GLN A 430 -8.77 3.41 -56.98
C GLN A 430 -8.76 2.69 -58.34
N THR A 431 -7.63 2.10 -58.74
CA THR A 431 -7.56 1.30 -59.96
C THR A 431 -8.51 0.10 -59.87
N PRO A 432 -9.49 -0.04 -60.80
CA PRO A 432 -10.37 -1.20 -60.81
C PRO A 432 -9.55 -2.49 -60.89
N ALA A 433 -9.97 -3.52 -60.17
CA ALA A 433 -9.40 -4.87 -60.26
C ALA A 433 -9.73 -5.50 -61.62
N ALA A 434 -9.19 -4.95 -62.70
CA ALA A 434 -9.24 -5.56 -64.01
C ALA A 434 -8.24 -6.73 -63.99
N TYR A 435 -8.73 -7.89 -63.57
CA TYR A 435 -8.02 -9.15 -63.75
C TYR A 435 -7.95 -9.43 -65.25
N GLN A 436 -6.97 -8.84 -65.94
CA GLN A 436 -6.58 -9.35 -67.25
C GLN A 436 -5.82 -10.64 -66.98
N SER A 437 -6.52 -11.77 -67.11
CA SER A 437 -5.90 -13.08 -67.18
C SER A 437 -4.95 -13.10 -68.37
N ARG A 438 -3.71 -12.67 -68.14
CA ARG A 438 -2.65 -12.76 -69.12
C ARG A 438 -2.23 -14.23 -69.12
N ASN A 439 -2.94 -15.03 -69.91
CA ASN A 439 -2.47 -16.36 -70.32
C ASN A 439 -1.18 -16.17 -71.12
N SER A 440 -0.07 -15.95 -70.43
CA SER A 440 1.26 -15.78 -71.01
C SER A 440 2.30 -16.38 -70.06
N PHE A 441 2.09 -17.67 -69.75
CA PHE A 441 3.18 -18.62 -69.84
C PHE A 441 2.99 -19.33 -71.18
N GLY A 442 3.26 -18.60 -72.27
CA GLY A 442 3.42 -19.22 -73.57
C GLY A 442 4.68 -20.06 -73.51
N LEU A 443 4.53 -21.36 -73.27
CA LEU A 443 5.56 -22.31 -73.66
C LEU A 443 5.58 -22.29 -75.19
N ASP A 444 6.65 -21.72 -75.76
CA ASP A 444 6.95 -21.89 -77.18
C ASP A 444 6.99 -23.38 -77.46
N LYS A 445 5.97 -23.87 -78.18
CA LYS A 445 5.76 -25.28 -78.50
C LYS A 445 6.56 -25.73 -79.73
N ASP A 446 7.58 -24.98 -80.11
CA ASP A 446 8.39 -25.26 -81.30
C ASP A 446 9.77 -25.87 -80.99
N ASP A 447 10.15 -26.04 -79.72
CA ASP A 447 11.41 -26.71 -79.33
C ASP A 447 11.23 -28.18 -78.87
N VAL A 448 10.06 -28.79 -79.06
CA VAL A 448 9.79 -30.20 -78.69
C VAL A 448 9.50 -31.05 -79.93
N ALA A 449 10.39 -30.95 -80.92
CA ALA A 449 10.42 -31.86 -82.07
C ALA A 449 11.84 -32.30 -82.40
N GLN A 450 12.69 -32.59 -81.40
CA GLN A 450 13.97 -33.26 -81.63
C GLN A 450 14.53 -33.95 -80.36
N SER A 451 13.82 -34.97 -79.86
CA SER A 451 14.46 -36.09 -79.16
C SER A 451 13.44 -37.19 -78.86
N THR A 452 13.01 -37.87 -79.94
CA THR A 452 12.51 -39.23 -79.83
C THR A 452 13.71 -40.18 -79.80
N ALA A 453 14.08 -40.68 -78.62
CA ALA A 453 14.83 -41.94 -78.51
C ALA A 453 14.70 -42.52 -77.11
N SER A 454 13.98 -43.65 -77.03
CA SER A 454 14.27 -44.80 -76.16
C SER A 454 14.23 -44.55 -74.64
N THR A 455 13.39 -45.19 -73.83
CA THR A 455 13.28 -46.65 -73.67
C THR A 455 12.10 -46.96 -72.72
N GLN A 456 11.47 -48.11 -72.96
CA GLN A 456 10.59 -48.90 -72.08
C GLN A 456 11.17 -49.01 -70.64
N SER A 457 10.48 -49.30 -69.52
CA SER A 457 9.38 -50.22 -69.22
C SER A 457 9.05 -50.20 -67.70
N LEU A 458 7.77 -50.39 -67.38
CA LEU A 458 7.15 -51.26 -66.33
C LEU A 458 7.62 -51.32 -64.86
N SER A 459 6.59 -51.30 -63.99
CA SER A 459 6.44 -51.96 -62.66
C SER A 459 7.30 -51.40 -61.52
N GLY A 460 6.92 -51.41 -60.25
CA GLY A 460 5.88 -52.06 -59.48
C GLY A 460 6.14 -51.72 -57.99
N SER A 461 5.16 -52.00 -57.15
CA SER A 461 5.02 -51.60 -55.74
C SER A 461 6.10 -52.08 -54.74
N SER A 462 6.26 -51.28 -53.66
CA SER A 462 6.14 -51.65 -52.23
C SER A 462 7.32 -51.31 -51.29
N SER A 463 6.97 -50.56 -50.24
CA SER A 463 7.19 -50.81 -48.80
C SER A 463 8.60 -50.97 -48.20
N ALA A 464 8.91 -49.97 -47.35
CA ALA A 464 9.41 -50.05 -45.97
C ALA A 464 10.93 -50.10 -45.63
N ALA A 465 11.22 -49.30 -44.59
CA ALA A 465 12.17 -49.48 -43.48
C ALA A 465 13.55 -48.77 -43.51
N THR A 466 13.57 -47.64 -42.78
CA THR A 466 14.44 -47.28 -41.63
C THR A 466 15.96 -47.00 -41.79
N THR A 467 16.32 -45.81 -41.28
CA THR A 467 17.43 -45.45 -40.34
C THR A 467 18.60 -44.57 -40.84
N ALA A 468 18.80 -43.48 -40.08
CA ALA A 468 20.04 -42.80 -39.68
C ALA A 468 20.70 -41.76 -40.62
N ALA A 469 20.68 -40.47 -40.20
CA ALA A 469 21.82 -39.76 -39.56
C ALA A 469 21.92 -38.24 -39.88
N ALA A 470 22.04 -37.42 -38.81
CA ALA A 470 22.86 -36.19 -38.63
C ALA A 470 22.61 -34.95 -39.56
N LYS A 471 22.05 -33.82 -39.09
CA LYS A 471 22.60 -32.66 -38.29
C LYS A 471 22.79 -31.38 -39.17
N PRO A 472 22.91 -30.15 -38.62
CA PRO A 472 21.83 -29.25 -38.16
C PRO A 472 21.79 -27.89 -38.91
N LEU A 473 20.71 -27.12 -38.74
CA LEU A 473 20.56 -25.75 -39.26
C LEU A 473 20.85 -24.71 -38.16
N VAL A 474 21.56 -23.67 -38.59
CA VAL A 474 22.26 -22.66 -37.77
C VAL A 474 21.30 -21.74 -37.03
N GLU A 475 21.54 -21.63 -35.72
CA GLU A 475 20.96 -20.67 -34.79
C GLU A 475 21.68 -19.32 -34.95
N ARG A 476 20.93 -18.23 -35.20
CA ARG A 476 21.45 -16.85 -35.11
C ARG A 476 20.71 -16.08 -34.03
N SER A 477 21.45 -15.84 -32.96
CA SER A 477 21.11 -15.12 -31.74
C SER A 477 20.63 -13.69 -32.02
N HIS A 478 19.49 -13.30 -31.44
CA HIS A 478 19.08 -11.90 -31.32
C HIS A 478 19.41 -11.41 -29.91
N VAL A 479 20.20 -10.35 -29.86
CA VAL A 479 20.60 -9.63 -28.64
C VAL A 479 19.52 -8.60 -28.33
N TYR A 480 18.88 -8.71 -27.17
CA TYR A 480 18.02 -7.69 -26.60
C TYR A 480 18.86 -6.51 -26.09
N VAL A 481 18.55 -5.30 -26.54
CA VAL A 481 18.93 -4.06 -25.87
C VAL A 481 17.63 -3.33 -25.54
N GLN A 482 17.24 -3.37 -24.26
CA GLN A 482 16.22 -2.49 -23.70
C GLN A 482 16.82 -1.09 -23.51
N ILE A 483 16.09 -0.06 -23.96
CA ILE A 483 16.18 1.31 -23.45
C ILE A 483 14.88 1.60 -22.72
#